data_AF-A0AAD1X8E6-F1
#
_entry.id   AF-A0AAD1X8E6-F1
#
_cell.length_a   1.000
_cell.length_b   1.000
_cell.length_c   1.000
_cell.angle_alpha   90.00
_cell.angle_beta   90.00
_cell.angle_gamma   90.00
#
_symmetry.space_group_name_H-M   'P 1'
#
loop_
_entity.id
_entity.type
_entity.pdbx_description
1 polymer ?
#
loop_
_entity_poly.entity_id
_entity_poly.type
_entity_poly.pdbx_seq_one_letter_code
_entity_poly.pdbx_strand_id
1 'polypeptide(L)'
;MIATRAIMDKLKELRKNLHISDEHTKVRVEDWRKRMQEISDQVQSQVELLEKVGINDAKVTEGDSISKRKHYFDHIVSTISKEVIQIMKTIKLIMHLPAKYDKKKGDDVIDTSWKIIQNKFENECTAALKQSEEENANQLEIIAKLMNMKDNLMKQVSHALIYKKILLFKDLNINSADFVEAKVADITNQMEDLQKEYGYVPTKARLEELKLNSEGIYTPSIEGEGKYSESVENLYSLSLCFFEMENLIKTNFNLSGERDLGDLSENNPVLETLRKNLEDVYKEKERLQDDIKRNENLMLGGEMNEIHEMTREIDRLKLYNDSLQKELDSAQGNFKTCQNALTKTKHDLRNMTEAKKNLESWLKPKLKETKRYQKELAAELFKIRQDAELLPSMFRAEAQFRNQCKQDKEDAEIKMIDATETAAKLELEKKDLKHELERKERLALQAIAARSSMKDSLAESTRDLKKSMDDMKSMEEEVKKAKEETEYYKKRYDEMFNSVSGLNKRIEELEEHKKHLLSKIKESGDSTGLDYIIKTQKLDDVKGKE
;
A
#
# COMPACT_ATOMS: atom_id res chain seq x y z
N MET A 1 -13.41 13.65 -3.93
CA MET A 1 -12.37 13.81 -4.98
C MET A 1 -10.93 13.86 -4.44
N ILE A 2 -10.65 14.58 -3.33
CA ILE A 2 -9.28 14.64 -2.74
C ILE A 2 -8.73 13.24 -2.39
N ALA A 3 -9.57 12.37 -1.81
CA ALA A 3 -9.18 11.01 -1.44
C ALA A 3 -8.81 10.11 -2.65
N THR A 4 -9.48 10.27 -3.79
CA THR A 4 -9.25 9.44 -4.99
C THR A 4 -7.94 9.79 -5.69
N ARG A 5 -7.55 11.07 -5.70
CA ARG A 5 -6.22 11.50 -6.19
C ARG A 5 -5.10 10.93 -5.34
N ALA A 6 -5.23 10.98 -4.01
CA ALA A 6 -4.25 10.41 -3.10
C ALA A 6 -4.04 8.89 -3.32
N ILE A 7 -5.11 8.15 -3.60
CA ILE A 7 -5.01 6.71 -3.93
C ILE A 7 -4.27 6.48 -5.26
N MET A 8 -4.55 7.29 -6.28
CA MET A 8 -3.87 7.22 -7.58
C MET A 8 -2.37 7.54 -7.48
N ASP A 9 -2.00 8.51 -6.65
CA ASP A 9 -0.60 8.87 -6.44
C ASP A 9 0.16 7.77 -5.68
N LYS A 10 -0.48 7.14 -4.68
CA LYS A 10 0.04 5.93 -4.02
C LYS A 10 0.24 4.77 -5.00
N LEU A 11 -0.70 4.55 -5.93
CA LEU A 11 -0.56 3.51 -6.97
C LEU A 11 0.62 3.78 -7.92
N LYS A 12 0.84 5.04 -8.30
CA LYS A 12 2.00 5.43 -9.13
C LYS A 12 3.32 5.22 -8.41
N GLU A 13 3.37 5.57 -7.13
CA GLU A 13 4.55 5.37 -6.29
C GLU A 13 4.86 3.88 -6.10
N LEU A 14 3.83 3.06 -5.87
CA LEU A 14 3.94 1.60 -5.82
C LEU A 14 4.51 0.99 -7.10
N ARG A 15 4.04 1.44 -8.28
CA ARG A 15 4.59 0.98 -9.56
C ARG A 15 6.06 1.36 -9.75
N LYS A 16 6.46 2.57 -9.34
CA LYS A 16 7.87 2.99 -9.42
C LYS A 16 8.77 2.10 -8.56
N ASN A 17 8.32 1.76 -7.35
CA ASN A 17 9.10 0.94 -6.43
C ASN A 17 9.27 -0.52 -6.90
N LEU A 18 8.36 -1.01 -7.76
CA LEU A 18 8.41 -2.37 -8.31
C LEU A 18 9.43 -2.56 -9.44
N HIS A 19 9.85 -1.48 -10.11
CA HIS A 19 10.76 -1.54 -11.26
C HIS A 19 12.24 -1.49 -10.90
N ILE A 20 12.59 -1.31 -9.63
CA ILE A 20 13.98 -1.29 -9.18
C ILE A 20 14.46 -2.75 -9.10
N SER A 21 15.54 -3.15 -9.76
CA SER A 21 16.08 -4.53 -9.64
C SER A 21 17.12 -4.60 -8.51
N ASP A 22 16.80 -5.26 -7.40
CA ASP A 22 17.77 -5.58 -6.33
C ASP A 22 17.50 -6.97 -5.71
N GLU A 23 18.41 -7.44 -4.84
CA GLU A 23 18.33 -8.72 -4.11
C GLU A 23 17.14 -8.82 -3.13
N HIS A 24 16.46 -7.72 -2.81
CA HIS A 24 15.32 -7.65 -1.88
C HIS A 24 13.96 -7.76 -2.57
N THR A 25 13.91 -8.33 -3.78
CA THR A 25 12.67 -8.51 -4.56
C THR A 25 11.54 -9.20 -3.76
N LYS A 26 11.84 -10.17 -2.90
CA LYS A 26 10.84 -10.82 -2.03
C LYS A 26 10.19 -9.85 -1.04
N VAL A 27 11.00 -9.01 -0.36
CA VAL A 27 10.51 -8.04 0.63
C VAL A 27 9.64 -6.98 -0.04
N ARG A 28 10.04 -6.50 -1.22
CA ARG A 28 9.25 -5.51 -1.98
C ARG A 28 7.94 -6.05 -2.51
N VAL A 29 7.89 -7.32 -2.93
CA VAL A 29 6.62 -7.96 -3.35
C VAL A 29 5.67 -8.10 -2.15
N GLU A 30 6.18 -8.44 -0.96
CA GLU A 30 5.37 -8.51 0.26
C GLU A 30 4.85 -7.12 0.68
N ASP A 31 5.71 -6.09 0.64
CA ASP A 31 5.33 -4.70 0.92
C ASP A 31 4.33 -4.16 -0.09
N TRP A 32 4.53 -4.46 -1.38
CA TRP A 32 3.59 -4.10 -2.44
C TRP A 32 2.23 -4.78 -2.21
N ARG A 33 2.21 -6.07 -1.87
CA ARG A 33 0.99 -6.80 -1.54
C ARG A 33 0.25 -6.16 -0.36
N LYS A 34 0.96 -5.82 0.72
CA LYS A 34 0.37 -5.16 1.89
C LYS A 34 -0.23 -3.80 1.54
N ARG A 35 0.48 -2.99 0.77
CA ARG A 35 -0.02 -1.68 0.33
C ARG A 35 -1.17 -1.78 -0.68
N MET A 36 -1.17 -2.80 -1.55
CA MET A 36 -2.30 -3.10 -2.43
C MET A 36 -3.54 -3.52 -1.64
N GLN A 37 -3.37 -4.29 -0.57
CA GLN A 37 -4.44 -4.62 0.37
C GLN A 37 -5.04 -3.37 1.01
N GLU A 38 -4.19 -2.48 1.55
CA GLU A 38 -4.63 -1.21 2.14
C GLU A 38 -5.39 -0.32 1.14
N ILE A 39 -4.94 -0.26 -0.12
CA ILE A 39 -5.62 0.49 -1.18
C ILE A 39 -6.96 -0.16 -1.54
N SER A 40 -7.01 -1.49 -1.65
CA SER A 40 -8.25 -2.22 -1.90
C SER A 40 -9.28 -1.94 -0.80
N ASP A 41 -8.87 -1.99 0.47
CA ASP A 41 -9.75 -1.74 1.61
C ASP A 41 -10.24 -0.29 1.65
N GLN A 42 -9.37 0.68 1.30
CA GLN A 42 -9.74 2.10 1.18
C GLN A 42 -10.74 2.34 0.05
N VAL A 43 -10.58 1.71 -1.11
CA VAL A 43 -11.52 1.85 -2.23
C VAL A 43 -12.84 1.16 -1.91
N GLN A 44 -12.82 0.00 -1.26
CA GLN A 44 -14.02 -0.70 -0.82
C GLN A 44 -14.82 0.13 0.18
N SER A 45 -14.15 0.73 1.17
CA SER A 45 -14.77 1.66 2.12
C SER A 45 -15.39 2.88 1.43
N GLN A 46 -14.75 3.41 0.37
CA GLN A 46 -15.33 4.49 -0.45
C GLN A 46 -16.58 4.04 -1.21
N VAL A 47 -16.58 2.83 -1.78
CA VAL A 47 -17.75 2.25 -2.43
C VAL A 47 -18.91 2.10 -1.44
N GLU A 48 -18.65 1.58 -0.24
CA GLU A 48 -19.64 1.45 0.84
C GLU A 48 -20.20 2.81 1.27
N LEU A 49 -19.34 3.82 1.41
CA LEU A 49 -19.76 5.20 1.68
C LEU A 49 -20.65 5.75 0.56
N LEU A 50 -20.27 5.56 -0.71
CA LEU A 50 -21.11 5.97 -1.85
C LEU A 50 -22.41 5.18 -1.95
N GLU A 51 -22.43 3.92 -1.51
CA GLU A 51 -23.65 3.13 -1.39
C GLU A 51 -24.56 3.69 -0.31
N LYS A 52 -24.02 4.00 0.87
CA LYS A 52 -24.77 4.65 1.95
C LYS A 52 -25.31 6.03 1.55
N VAL A 53 -24.56 6.80 0.78
CA VAL A 53 -25.02 8.11 0.25
C VAL A 53 -26.08 7.93 -0.84
N GLY A 54 -25.97 6.89 -1.68
CA GLY A 54 -26.92 6.60 -2.76
C GLY A 54 -28.21 5.88 -2.33
N ILE A 55 -28.24 5.29 -1.12
CA ILE A 55 -29.40 4.57 -0.57
C ILE A 55 -30.34 5.50 0.24
N ASN A 56 -30.03 6.79 0.37
CA ASN A 56 -30.93 7.76 1.04
C ASN A 56 -32.28 8.00 0.31
N ASP A 57 -32.56 7.32 -0.81
CA ASP A 57 -33.89 7.28 -1.45
C ASP A 57 -34.68 5.98 -1.17
N ALA A 58 -34.17 5.01 -0.39
CA ALA A 58 -34.89 3.76 -0.10
C ALA A 58 -34.71 3.29 1.36
N LYS A 59 -35.76 3.51 2.16
CA LYS A 59 -36.07 2.89 3.47
C LYS A 59 -34.90 2.86 4.46
N VAL A 60 -34.86 3.91 5.29
CA VAL A 60 -34.11 3.94 6.55
C VAL A 60 -34.45 2.69 7.37
N THR A 61 -33.55 1.73 7.39
CA THR A 61 -33.53 0.68 8.41
C THR A 61 -33.08 1.33 9.72
N GLU A 62 -33.88 1.14 10.77
CA GLU A 62 -33.82 1.91 12.02
C GLU A 62 -32.46 1.87 12.74
N GLY A 63 -31.59 0.89 12.48
CA GLY A 63 -30.28 0.77 13.12
C GLY A 63 -29.28 1.92 12.80
N ASP A 64 -29.23 2.39 11.55
CA ASP A 64 -28.27 3.43 11.13
C ASP A 64 -28.74 4.85 11.51
N SER A 65 -30.05 4.99 11.80
CA SER A 65 -30.65 6.21 12.31
C SER A 65 -30.34 6.45 13.79
N ILE A 66 -30.13 5.39 14.58
CA ILE A 66 -29.84 5.49 16.01
C ILE A 66 -28.41 5.99 16.23
N SER A 67 -27.45 5.47 15.46
CA SER A 67 -26.05 5.93 15.52
C SER A 67 -25.90 7.40 15.08
N LYS A 68 -26.58 7.80 13.99
CA LYS A 68 -26.60 9.22 13.56
C LYS A 68 -27.30 10.13 14.57
N ARG A 69 -28.45 9.70 15.13
CA ARG A 69 -29.15 10.45 16.18
C ARG A 69 -28.28 10.64 17.42
N LYS A 70 -27.58 9.58 17.85
CA LYS A 70 -26.61 9.65 18.95
C LYS A 70 -25.48 10.63 18.64
N HIS A 71 -24.89 10.58 17.45
CA HIS A 71 -23.86 11.54 17.04
C HIS A 71 -24.33 13.00 17.02
N TYR A 72 -25.54 13.27 16.52
CA TYR A 72 -26.10 14.63 16.54
C TYR A 72 -26.41 15.09 17.97
N PHE A 73 -26.94 14.19 18.81
CA PHE A 73 -27.17 14.45 20.21
C PHE A 73 -25.86 14.80 20.94
N ASP A 74 -24.84 13.96 20.81
CA ASP A 74 -23.51 14.17 21.42
C ASP A 74 -22.90 15.50 20.96
N HIS A 75 -23.07 15.83 19.68
CA HIS A 75 -22.60 17.10 19.12
C HIS A 75 -23.35 18.31 19.70
N ILE A 76 -24.67 18.26 19.81
CA ILE A 76 -25.49 19.33 20.38
C ILE A 76 -25.14 19.53 21.85
N VAL A 77 -25.09 18.45 22.64
CA VAL A 77 -24.75 18.53 24.07
C VAL A 77 -23.34 19.07 24.25
N SER A 78 -22.35 18.55 23.51
CA SER A 78 -20.98 19.05 23.57
C SER A 78 -20.88 20.55 23.22
N THR A 79 -21.65 21.00 22.24
CA THR A 79 -21.70 22.42 21.83
C THR A 79 -22.29 23.28 22.94
N ILE A 80 -23.45 22.89 23.49
CA ILE A 80 -24.10 23.62 24.59
C ILE A 80 -23.20 23.65 25.83
N SER A 81 -22.54 22.54 26.18
CA SER A 81 -21.59 22.49 27.30
C SER A 81 -20.42 23.45 27.12
N LYS A 82 -19.84 23.54 25.91
CA LYS A 82 -18.78 24.51 25.61
C LYS A 82 -19.27 25.95 25.73
N GLU A 83 -20.49 26.23 25.26
CA GLU A 83 -21.11 27.55 25.40
C GLU A 83 -21.34 27.91 26.87
N VAL A 84 -21.86 26.98 27.68
CA VAL A 84 -22.04 27.16 29.13
C VAL A 84 -20.72 27.50 29.83
N ILE A 85 -19.64 26.77 29.51
CA ILE A 85 -18.31 27.07 30.07
C ILE A 85 -17.82 28.46 29.64
N GLN A 86 -18.07 28.86 28.39
CA GLN A 86 -17.68 30.18 27.89
C GLN A 86 -18.49 31.30 28.56
N ILE A 87 -19.78 31.09 28.81
CA ILE A 87 -20.63 32.00 29.58
C ILE A 87 -20.12 32.10 31.02
N MET A 88 -19.74 30.98 31.64
CA MET A 88 -19.15 30.99 32.99
C MET A 88 -17.86 31.80 33.10
N LYS A 89 -16.99 31.75 32.09
CA LYS A 89 -15.80 32.63 32.02
C LYS A 89 -16.21 34.10 31.97
N THR A 90 -17.28 34.43 31.27
CA THR A 90 -17.83 35.79 31.19
C THR A 90 -18.38 36.22 32.56
N ILE A 91 -19.15 35.35 33.22
CA ILE A 91 -19.69 35.56 34.58
C ILE A 91 -18.57 35.84 35.58
N LYS A 92 -17.46 35.10 35.54
CA LYS A 92 -16.29 35.34 36.41
C LYS A 92 -15.77 36.78 36.33
N LEU A 93 -15.84 37.41 35.15
CA LEU A 93 -15.38 38.78 34.95
C LEU A 93 -16.36 39.80 35.55
N ILE A 94 -17.66 39.57 35.40
CA ILE A 94 -18.69 40.60 35.64
C ILE A 94 -19.50 40.41 36.94
N MET A 95 -19.41 39.26 37.62
CA MET A 95 -20.16 38.96 38.86
C MET A 95 -19.24 38.67 40.05
N HIS A 96 -19.80 38.77 41.27
CA HIS A 96 -19.20 38.29 42.52
C HIS A 96 -19.66 36.86 42.84
N LEU A 97 -18.80 36.14 43.57
CA LEU A 97 -19.12 34.82 44.10
C LEU A 97 -20.29 34.88 45.09
N PRO A 98 -21.10 33.82 45.19
CA PRO A 98 -22.09 33.70 46.25
C PRO A 98 -21.43 33.78 47.64
N ALA A 99 -22.11 34.38 48.63
CA ALA A 99 -21.57 34.65 49.98
C ALA A 99 -21.00 33.41 50.70
N LYS A 100 -21.46 32.20 50.34
CA LYS A 100 -20.94 30.94 50.89
C LYS A 100 -19.50 30.61 50.48
N TYR A 101 -19.01 31.17 49.37
CA TYR A 101 -17.62 31.01 48.90
C TYR A 101 -16.70 32.18 49.25
N ASP A 102 -17.27 33.26 49.80
CA ASP A 102 -16.57 34.51 50.09
C ASP A 102 -15.92 34.55 51.49
N LYS A 103 -15.92 33.41 52.21
CA LYS A 103 -15.50 33.34 53.62
C LYS A 103 -13.99 33.37 53.87
N LYS A 104 -13.14 33.44 52.83
CA LYS A 104 -11.67 33.42 52.97
C LYS A 104 -11.03 34.51 52.10
N LYS A 105 -10.28 35.41 52.74
CA LYS A 105 -9.58 36.52 52.08
C LYS A 105 -8.29 36.01 51.39
N GLY A 106 -8.14 36.29 50.10
CA GLY A 106 -6.96 36.00 49.28
C GLY A 106 -7.32 35.70 47.82
N ASP A 107 -6.63 36.33 46.86
CA ASP A 107 -6.92 36.19 45.42
C ASP A 107 -6.86 34.72 44.94
N ASP A 108 -5.90 33.95 45.47
CA ASP A 108 -5.76 32.51 45.19
C ASP A 108 -6.98 31.70 45.66
N VAL A 109 -7.65 32.15 46.72
CA VAL A 109 -8.84 31.47 47.27
C VAL A 109 -10.07 31.80 46.44
N ILE A 110 -10.18 33.03 45.92
CA ILE A 110 -11.26 33.44 45.02
C ILE A 110 -11.18 32.67 43.71
N ASP A 111 -9.99 32.55 43.14
CA ASP A 111 -9.77 31.79 41.91
C ASP A 111 -10.04 30.29 42.09
N THR A 112 -9.70 29.74 43.27
CA THR A 112 -10.04 28.36 43.62
C THR A 112 -11.55 28.17 43.76
N SER A 113 -12.26 29.12 44.39
CA SER A 113 -13.72 29.11 44.49
C SER A 113 -14.42 29.18 43.12
N TRP A 114 -13.94 30.00 42.20
CA TRP A 114 -14.44 30.03 40.82
C TRP A 114 -14.19 28.72 40.08
N LYS A 115 -13.02 28.10 40.26
CA LYS A 115 -12.74 26.76 39.71
C LYS A 115 -13.70 25.71 40.26
N ILE A 116 -14.04 25.77 41.55
CA ILE A 116 -15.02 24.84 42.16
C ILE A 116 -16.39 25.00 41.50
N ILE A 117 -16.87 26.23 41.30
CA ILE A 117 -18.15 26.50 40.63
C ILE A 117 -18.10 26.05 39.17
N GLN A 118 -17.04 26.38 38.44
CA GLN A 118 -16.87 25.96 37.04
C GLN A 118 -16.87 24.44 36.93
N ASN A 119 -16.09 23.74 37.78
CA ASN A 119 -16.05 22.28 37.81
C ASN A 119 -17.42 21.69 38.17
N LYS A 120 -18.22 22.34 39.02
CA LYS A 120 -19.59 21.91 39.32
C LYS A 120 -20.46 21.96 38.07
N PHE A 121 -20.42 23.05 37.30
CA PHE A 121 -21.16 23.16 36.03
C PHE A 121 -20.66 22.18 34.96
N GLU A 122 -19.34 21.97 34.86
CA GLU A 122 -18.75 20.98 33.97
C GLU A 122 -19.17 19.56 34.36
N ASN A 123 -19.23 19.25 35.65
CA ASN A 123 -19.71 17.98 36.16
C ASN A 123 -21.21 17.80 35.89
N GLU A 124 -22.03 18.84 36.02
CA GLU A 124 -23.46 18.80 35.67
C GLU A 124 -23.67 18.57 34.16
N CYS A 125 -22.89 19.23 33.30
CA CYS A 125 -22.88 18.97 31.86
C CYS A 125 -22.43 17.54 31.52
N THR A 126 -21.42 17.03 32.22
CA THR A 126 -20.91 15.67 32.01
C THR A 126 -21.87 14.62 32.55
N ALA A 127 -22.57 14.91 33.64
CA ALA A 127 -23.63 14.05 34.17
C ALA A 127 -24.81 13.96 33.20
N ALA A 128 -25.18 15.05 32.53
CA ALA A 128 -26.17 15.07 31.46
C ALA A 128 -25.77 14.16 30.27
N LEU A 129 -24.48 14.17 29.89
CA LEU A 129 -23.95 13.24 28.88
C LEU A 129 -24.04 11.78 29.33
N LYS A 130 -23.66 11.47 30.58
CA LYS A 130 -23.75 10.11 31.11
C LYS A 130 -25.18 9.60 31.21
N GLN A 131 -26.13 10.45 31.62
CA GLN A 131 -27.55 10.11 31.64
C GLN A 131 -28.06 9.74 30.26
N SER A 132 -27.52 10.33 29.18
CA SER A 132 -27.91 10.01 27.81
C SER A 132 -27.44 8.64 27.31
N GLU A 133 -26.50 8.00 28.02
CA GLU A 133 -25.99 6.66 27.69
C GLU A 133 -26.91 5.55 28.21
N GLU A 134 -27.87 5.87 29.09
CA GLU A 134 -28.88 4.93 29.58
C GLU A 134 -29.91 4.64 28.47
N GLU A 135 -30.22 3.36 28.22
CA GLU A 135 -31.04 2.91 27.07
C GLU A 135 -32.45 3.54 26.99
N ASN A 136 -32.95 4.12 28.08
CA ASN A 136 -34.28 4.74 28.17
C ASN A 136 -34.26 6.25 28.47
N ALA A 137 -33.11 6.92 28.38
CA ALA A 137 -33.03 8.33 28.70
C ALA A 137 -33.72 9.21 27.64
N ASN A 138 -34.58 10.13 28.09
CA ASN A 138 -35.20 11.12 27.23
C ASN A 138 -34.18 12.18 26.81
N GLN A 139 -33.51 11.94 25.69
CA GLN A 139 -32.49 12.84 25.11
C GLN A 139 -33.00 14.28 24.93
N LEU A 140 -34.27 14.47 24.56
CA LEU A 140 -34.83 15.82 24.41
C LEU A 140 -34.96 16.54 25.75
N GLU A 141 -35.30 15.82 26.82
CA GLU A 141 -35.36 16.37 28.18
C GLU A 141 -33.97 16.81 28.66
N ILE A 142 -32.93 16.05 28.33
CA ILE A 142 -31.54 16.40 28.65
C ILE A 142 -31.12 17.69 27.92
N ILE A 143 -31.42 17.78 26.62
CA ILE A 143 -31.16 19.00 25.84
C ILE A 143 -31.93 20.19 26.42
N ALA A 144 -33.20 20.01 26.79
CA ALA A 144 -34.01 21.05 27.40
C ALA A 144 -33.41 21.56 28.72
N LYS A 145 -32.97 20.66 29.61
CA LYS A 145 -32.29 21.01 30.87
C LYS A 145 -31.00 21.81 30.62
N LEU A 146 -30.18 21.39 29.67
CA LEU A 146 -28.96 22.10 29.30
C LEU A 146 -29.24 23.47 28.69
N MET A 147 -30.27 23.58 27.85
CA MET A 147 -30.72 24.85 27.27
C MET A 147 -31.27 25.80 28.34
N ASN A 148 -32.04 25.31 29.31
CA ASN A 148 -32.50 26.11 30.45
C ASN A 148 -31.33 26.62 31.28
N MET A 149 -30.34 25.78 31.56
CA MET A 149 -29.13 26.19 32.27
C MET A 149 -28.38 27.28 31.50
N LYS A 150 -28.19 27.11 30.18
CA LYS A 150 -27.58 28.12 29.32
C LYS A 150 -28.37 29.43 29.36
N ASP A 151 -29.69 29.37 29.23
CA ASP A 151 -30.58 30.54 29.21
C ASP A 151 -30.53 31.31 30.53
N ASN A 152 -30.58 30.58 31.65
CA ASN A 152 -30.47 31.15 32.99
C ASN A 152 -29.10 31.80 33.25
N LEU A 153 -28.00 31.22 32.74
CA LEU A 153 -26.69 31.85 32.83
C LEU A 153 -26.62 33.12 31.96
N MET A 154 -27.19 33.11 30.76
CA MET A 154 -27.29 34.30 29.90
C MET A 154 -28.13 35.40 30.56
N LYS A 155 -29.25 35.04 31.18
CA LYS A 155 -30.09 35.94 31.97
C LYS A 155 -29.26 36.65 33.04
N GLN A 156 -28.45 35.91 33.80
CA GLN A 156 -27.57 36.47 34.83
C GLN A 156 -26.46 37.37 34.27
N VAL A 157 -25.90 37.03 33.11
CA VAL A 157 -24.93 37.90 32.41
C VAL A 157 -25.57 39.24 32.04
N SER A 158 -26.72 39.22 31.38
CA SER A 158 -27.43 40.45 31.00
C SER A 158 -27.83 41.26 32.22
N HIS A 159 -28.33 40.61 33.28
CA HIS A 159 -28.65 41.24 34.55
C HIS A 159 -27.43 41.93 35.17
N ALA A 160 -26.27 41.27 35.19
CA ALA A 160 -25.04 41.84 35.74
C ALA A 160 -24.54 43.05 34.93
N LEU A 161 -24.74 43.06 33.61
CA LEU A 161 -24.39 44.19 32.76
C LEU A 161 -25.31 45.40 33.00
N ILE A 162 -26.62 45.17 33.09
CA ILE A 162 -27.59 46.22 33.44
C ILE A 162 -27.29 46.77 34.84
N TYR A 163 -27.02 45.89 35.82
CA TYR A 163 -26.60 46.28 37.17
C TYR A 163 -25.39 47.22 37.15
N LYS A 164 -24.35 46.85 36.39
CA LYS A 164 -23.14 47.67 36.29
C LYS A 164 -23.40 49.02 35.63
N LYS A 165 -24.30 49.09 34.63
CA LYS A 165 -24.73 50.35 34.02
C LYS A 165 -25.44 51.23 35.04
N ILE A 166 -26.45 50.71 35.74
CA ILE A 166 -27.24 51.47 36.72
C ILE A 166 -26.33 52.00 37.83
N LEU A 167 -25.39 51.17 38.31
CA LEU A 167 -24.38 51.59 39.27
C LEU A 167 -23.55 52.75 38.75
N LEU A 168 -23.03 52.65 37.52
CA LEU A 168 -22.28 53.73 36.89
C LEU A 168 -23.12 55.00 36.78
N PHE A 169 -24.40 54.90 36.43
CA PHE A 169 -25.29 56.06 36.32
C PHE A 169 -25.53 56.71 37.68
N LYS A 170 -25.70 55.90 38.74
CA LYS A 170 -25.82 56.38 40.11
C LYS A 170 -24.53 57.07 40.57
N ASP A 171 -23.37 56.50 40.27
CA ASP A 171 -22.05 57.09 40.60
C ASP A 171 -21.81 58.40 39.83
N LEU A 172 -22.32 58.52 38.60
CA LEU A 172 -22.28 59.74 37.79
C LEU A 172 -23.42 60.73 38.10
N ASN A 173 -24.30 60.40 39.05
CA ASN A 173 -25.48 61.18 39.41
C ASN A 173 -26.40 61.51 38.21
N ILE A 174 -26.49 60.58 37.26
CA ILE A 174 -27.39 60.68 36.10
C ILE A 174 -28.76 60.18 36.55
N ASN A 175 -29.65 61.12 36.88
CA ASN A 175 -31.04 60.83 37.21
C ASN A 175 -31.87 60.75 35.92
N SER A 176 -31.94 59.59 35.29
CA SER A 176 -32.97 59.33 34.28
C SER A 176 -34.28 59.02 35.00
N ALA A 177 -35.18 59.99 35.02
CA ALA A 177 -36.47 59.92 35.71
C ALA A 177 -37.41 58.84 35.16
N ASP A 178 -37.13 58.30 33.96
CA ASP A 178 -38.02 57.40 33.24
C ASP A 178 -37.36 56.03 32.95
N PHE A 179 -37.07 55.24 33.98
CA PHE A 179 -36.81 53.82 33.76
C PHE A 179 -38.15 53.07 33.74
N VAL A 180 -38.73 52.97 32.55
CA VAL A 180 -40.07 52.39 32.33
C VAL A 180 -40.02 50.85 32.30
N GLU A 181 -38.85 50.24 32.13
CA GLU A 181 -38.74 48.79 31.99
C GLU A 181 -38.66 48.06 33.33
N ALA A 182 -39.53 47.05 33.49
CA ALA A 182 -39.67 46.26 34.72
C ALA A 182 -38.33 45.67 35.20
N LYS A 183 -37.45 45.22 34.29
CA LYS A 183 -36.15 44.63 34.66
C LYS A 183 -35.17 45.63 35.24
N VAL A 184 -35.20 46.88 34.77
CA VAL A 184 -34.36 47.96 35.32
C VAL A 184 -34.84 48.33 36.72
N ALA A 185 -36.15 48.37 36.94
CA ALA A 185 -36.75 48.59 38.25
C ALA A 185 -36.38 47.46 39.23
N ASP A 186 -36.47 46.19 38.81
CA ASP A 186 -36.10 45.02 39.62
C ASP A 186 -34.63 45.11 40.09
N ILE A 187 -33.72 45.47 39.18
CA ILE A 187 -32.29 45.62 39.50
C ILE A 187 -32.05 46.80 40.44
N THR A 188 -32.76 47.91 40.25
CA THR A 188 -32.65 49.10 41.11
C THR A 188 -33.11 48.76 42.53
N ASN A 189 -34.24 48.07 42.68
CA ASN A 189 -34.72 47.57 43.97
C ASN A 189 -33.70 46.63 44.62
N GLN A 190 -33.11 45.71 43.85
CA GLN A 190 -32.06 44.82 44.35
C GLN A 190 -30.82 45.60 44.84
N MET A 191 -30.43 46.67 44.13
CA MET A 191 -29.32 47.53 44.56
C MET A 191 -29.64 48.28 45.86
N GLU A 192 -30.86 48.77 46.03
CA GLU A 192 -31.31 49.40 47.27
C GLU A 192 -31.32 48.43 48.44
N ASP A 193 -31.77 47.19 48.21
CA ASP A 193 -31.76 46.15 49.24
C ASP A 193 -30.34 45.77 49.65
N LEU A 194 -29.42 45.64 48.68
CA LEU A 194 -27.99 45.45 48.97
C LEU A 194 -27.40 46.64 49.72
N GLN A 195 -27.81 47.87 49.37
CA GLN A 195 -27.37 49.07 50.09
C GLN A 195 -27.85 49.08 51.54
N LYS A 196 -29.09 48.63 51.80
CA LYS A 196 -29.62 48.48 53.16
C LYS A 196 -28.89 47.38 53.94
N GLU A 197 -28.57 46.26 53.29
CA GLU A 197 -27.94 45.10 53.93
C GLU A 197 -26.46 45.36 54.29
N TYR A 198 -25.68 45.95 53.37
CA TYR A 198 -24.23 46.13 53.53
C TYR A 198 -23.81 47.55 53.89
N GLY A 199 -24.72 48.52 53.81
CA GLY A 199 -24.41 49.96 53.93
C GLY A 199 -23.77 50.56 52.67
N TYR A 200 -23.51 49.76 51.64
CA TYR A 200 -22.97 50.18 50.34
C TYR A 200 -23.51 49.29 49.22
N VAL A 201 -23.45 49.75 47.97
CA VAL A 201 -23.82 48.96 46.78
C VAL A 201 -22.57 48.27 46.22
N PRO A 202 -22.53 46.93 46.13
CA PRO A 202 -21.39 46.21 45.56
C PRO A 202 -21.12 46.59 44.09
N THR A 203 -19.86 46.52 43.64
CA THR A 203 -19.49 46.85 42.25
C THR A 203 -19.91 45.79 41.23
N LYS A 204 -20.19 44.55 41.66
CA LYS A 204 -20.65 43.47 40.79
C LYS A 204 -21.90 42.81 41.36
N ALA A 205 -22.78 42.37 40.46
CA ALA A 205 -23.94 41.57 40.81
C ALA A 205 -23.52 40.20 41.38
N ARG A 206 -24.39 39.60 42.20
CA ARG A 206 -24.14 38.27 42.80
C ARG A 206 -24.57 37.17 41.83
N LEU A 207 -23.70 36.17 41.64
CA LEU A 207 -24.05 34.95 40.91
C LEU A 207 -25.08 34.15 41.72
N GLU A 208 -26.19 33.80 41.08
CA GLU A 208 -27.15 32.84 41.60
C GLU A 208 -26.74 31.43 41.15
N GLU A 209 -26.65 30.50 42.11
CA GLU A 209 -26.33 29.13 41.75
C GLU A 209 -27.49 28.44 41.05
N LEU A 210 -27.21 28.00 39.83
CA LEU A 210 -28.12 27.16 39.08
C LEU A 210 -27.84 25.69 39.37
N LYS A 211 -28.89 24.89 39.21
CA LYS A 211 -28.83 23.43 39.17
C LYS A 211 -29.35 22.99 37.81
N LEU A 212 -28.85 21.89 37.27
CA LEU A 212 -29.31 21.32 36.00
C LEU A 212 -30.84 21.13 35.91
N ASN A 213 -31.50 20.88 37.04
CA ASN A 213 -32.96 20.72 37.14
C ASN A 213 -33.70 22.04 37.34
N SER A 214 -33.06 23.20 37.14
CA SER A 214 -33.76 24.48 37.17
C SER A 214 -34.81 24.49 36.07
N GLU A 215 -36.05 24.79 36.44
CA GLU A 215 -37.12 25.03 35.47
C GLU A 215 -36.77 26.23 34.59
N GLY A 216 -37.21 26.18 33.33
CA GLY A 216 -37.02 27.25 32.38
C GLY A 216 -37.96 27.06 31.18
N ILE A 217 -37.85 27.93 30.19
CA ILE A 217 -38.76 27.97 29.02
C ILE A 217 -38.73 26.65 28.22
N TYR A 218 -37.65 25.88 28.30
CA TYR A 218 -37.54 24.60 27.61
C TYR A 218 -38.09 23.42 28.43
N THR A 219 -38.49 23.61 29.70
CA THR A 219 -39.17 22.57 30.49
C THR A 219 -40.65 22.53 30.10
N PRO A 220 -41.23 21.35 29.80
CA PRO A 220 -42.66 21.22 29.57
C PRO A 220 -43.42 21.44 30.88
N SER A 221 -43.72 22.69 31.20
CA SER A 221 -44.68 23.05 32.25
C SER A 221 -46.06 23.19 31.61
N ILE A 222 -47.06 22.54 32.22
CA ILE A 222 -48.42 22.42 31.70
C ILE A 222 -49.15 23.79 31.64
N GLU A 223 -48.59 24.83 32.28
CA GLU A 223 -49.22 26.15 32.44
C GLU A 223 -48.52 27.29 31.69
N GLY A 224 -47.51 26.98 30.86
CA GLY A 224 -46.63 27.96 30.22
C GLY A 224 -46.97 28.29 28.75
N GLU A 225 -48.22 28.62 28.42
CA GLU A 225 -48.52 29.10 27.06
C GLU A 225 -47.89 30.49 26.81
N GLY A 226 -46.87 30.54 25.96
CA GLY A 226 -46.44 31.76 25.27
C GLY A 226 -45.45 32.70 25.98
N LYS A 227 -44.81 32.29 27.07
CA LYS A 227 -43.76 33.12 27.69
C LYS A 227 -42.48 33.13 26.83
N TYR A 228 -42.07 34.32 26.40
CA TYR A 228 -40.78 34.52 25.74
C TYR A 228 -39.64 34.19 26.70
N SER A 229 -38.45 33.91 26.14
CA SER A 229 -37.28 33.69 26.97
C SER A 229 -36.91 34.98 27.71
N GLU A 230 -36.79 34.90 29.03
CA GLU A 230 -36.39 36.03 29.87
C GLU A 230 -34.98 36.52 29.54
N SER A 231 -34.12 35.68 28.95
CA SER A 231 -32.83 36.13 28.44
C SER A 231 -32.97 37.07 27.25
N VAL A 232 -33.99 36.87 26.39
CA VAL A 232 -34.32 37.76 25.27
C VAL A 232 -34.85 39.09 25.76
N GLU A 233 -35.73 39.09 26.77
CA GLU A 233 -36.21 40.32 27.42
C GLU A 233 -35.05 41.09 28.06
N ASN A 234 -34.14 40.39 28.75
CA ASN A 234 -32.95 41.02 29.34
C ASN A 234 -31.99 41.56 28.27
N LEU A 235 -31.83 40.88 27.13
CA LEU A 235 -31.00 41.37 26.01
C LEU A 235 -31.63 42.60 25.34
N TYR A 236 -32.96 42.63 25.20
CA TYR A 236 -33.70 43.78 24.71
C TYR A 236 -33.50 44.98 25.65
N SER A 237 -33.70 44.77 26.95
CA SER A 237 -33.49 45.79 27.99
C SER A 237 -32.04 46.31 27.98
N LEU A 238 -31.06 45.41 27.84
CA LEU A 238 -29.65 45.76 27.72
C LEU A 238 -29.37 46.59 26.45
N SER A 239 -30.00 46.25 25.33
CA SER A 239 -29.82 46.95 24.06
C SER A 239 -30.37 48.38 24.11
N LEU A 240 -31.59 48.55 24.65
CA LEU A 240 -32.15 49.87 24.93
C LEU A 240 -31.26 50.65 25.88
N CYS A 241 -30.75 49.98 26.91
CA CYS A 241 -29.84 50.58 27.86
C CYS A 241 -28.56 51.12 27.20
N PHE A 242 -27.98 50.41 26.23
CA PHE A 242 -26.82 50.90 25.49
C PHE A 242 -27.17 52.01 24.51
N PHE A 243 -28.34 51.97 23.88
CA PHE A 243 -28.82 53.03 22.99
C PHE A 243 -29.01 54.35 23.74
N GLU A 244 -29.57 54.31 24.95
CA GLU A 244 -29.66 55.48 25.83
C GLU A 244 -28.28 56.02 26.19
N MET A 245 -27.31 55.14 26.49
CA MET A 245 -25.95 55.55 26.81
C MET A 245 -25.27 56.22 25.61
N GLU A 246 -25.46 55.66 24.41
CA GLU A 246 -24.98 56.27 23.16
C GLU A 246 -25.59 57.66 22.94
N ASN A 247 -26.90 57.81 23.16
CA ASN A 247 -27.58 59.11 23.04
C ASN A 247 -27.09 60.11 24.09
N LEU A 248 -26.87 59.66 25.32
CA LEU A 248 -26.34 60.49 26.40
C LEU A 248 -24.89 60.92 26.11
N ILE A 249 -24.07 60.04 25.55
CA ILE A 249 -22.72 60.39 25.06
C ILE A 249 -22.81 61.38 23.91
N LYS A 250 -23.65 61.14 22.90
CA LYS A 250 -23.82 62.06 21.76
C LYS A 250 -24.27 63.46 22.21
N THR A 251 -25.19 63.52 23.17
CA THR A 251 -25.75 64.75 23.71
C THR A 251 -24.74 65.50 24.60
N ASN A 252 -24.07 64.80 25.51
CA ASN A 252 -23.14 65.44 26.45
C ASN A 252 -21.78 65.80 25.83
N PHE A 253 -21.36 65.10 24.77
CA PHE A 253 -20.12 65.38 24.06
C PHE A 253 -20.31 66.15 22.75
N ASN A 254 -21.52 66.65 22.43
CA ASN A 254 -21.84 67.37 21.19
C ASN A 254 -21.38 66.64 19.91
N LEU A 255 -21.46 65.31 19.91
CA LEU A 255 -21.03 64.48 18.77
C LEU A 255 -22.09 64.42 17.65
N SER A 256 -23.25 65.06 17.85
CA SER A 256 -24.32 65.21 16.84
C SER A 256 -23.98 66.21 15.73
N GLY A 257 -22.80 66.82 15.76
CA GLY A 257 -22.27 67.63 14.66
C GLY A 257 -21.73 66.79 13.51
N GLU A 258 -22.58 66.01 12.83
CA GLU A 258 -22.47 65.97 11.36
C GLU A 258 -22.74 67.41 10.90
N ARG A 259 -21.68 68.21 10.76
CA ARG A 259 -21.79 69.49 10.07
C ARG A 259 -22.08 69.17 8.61
N ASP A 260 -23.36 69.22 8.29
CA ASP A 260 -23.90 69.37 6.94
C ASP A 260 -23.13 70.43 6.18
N LEU A 261 -22.36 69.97 5.18
CA LEU A 261 -21.70 70.78 4.16
C LEU A 261 -22.65 71.05 2.97
N GLY A 262 -23.96 70.90 3.15
CA GLY A 262 -24.96 70.88 2.07
C GLY A 262 -25.68 72.21 1.80
N ASP A 263 -26.01 73.02 2.80
CA ASP A 263 -27.03 74.08 2.62
C ASP A 263 -26.49 75.52 2.68
N LEU A 264 -25.32 75.74 2.07
CA LEU A 264 -24.81 77.09 1.72
C LEU A 264 -25.15 77.49 0.27
N SER A 265 -26.31 77.05 -0.22
CA SER A 265 -26.83 77.31 -1.56
C SER A 265 -28.35 77.22 -1.47
N GLU A 266 -29.11 78.26 -1.13
CA GLU A 266 -29.32 79.42 -1.98
C GLU A 266 -30.07 80.50 -1.19
N ASN A 267 -29.50 81.70 -1.18
CA ASN A 267 -30.22 82.93 -0.91
C ASN A 267 -31.43 83.03 -1.85
N ASN A 268 -32.65 83.01 -1.31
CA ASN A 268 -33.81 83.50 -2.04
C ASN A 268 -34.57 84.56 -1.22
N PRO A 269 -34.33 85.87 -1.44
CA PRO A 269 -35.04 86.95 -0.75
C PRO A 269 -36.54 87.04 -1.10
N VAL A 270 -37.02 86.22 -2.06
CA VAL A 270 -38.45 86.07 -2.35
C VAL A 270 -39.15 85.22 -1.28
N LEU A 271 -38.46 84.27 -0.64
CA LEU A 271 -39.03 83.42 0.42
C LEU A 271 -39.31 84.20 1.69
N GLU A 272 -38.47 85.16 2.06
CA GLU A 272 -38.69 86.01 3.24
C GLU A 272 -39.86 86.98 3.03
N THR A 273 -40.03 87.49 1.80
CA THR A 273 -41.11 88.41 1.45
C THR A 273 -42.45 87.69 1.30
N LEU A 274 -42.47 86.47 0.75
CA LEU A 274 -43.68 85.64 0.73
C LEU A 274 -44.06 85.14 2.11
N ARG A 275 -43.09 84.75 2.96
CA ARG A 275 -43.37 84.28 4.33
C ARG A 275 -43.96 85.40 5.18
N LYS A 276 -43.46 86.64 5.04
CA LYS A 276 -44.03 87.82 5.71
C LYS A 276 -45.44 88.14 5.21
N ASN A 277 -45.68 88.10 3.90
CA ASN A 277 -47.03 88.30 3.35
C ASN A 277 -47.99 87.15 3.73
N LEU A 278 -47.51 85.91 3.81
CA LEU A 278 -48.30 84.77 4.28
C LEU A 278 -48.63 84.92 5.77
N GLU A 279 -47.68 85.37 6.59
CA GLU A 279 -47.87 85.63 8.02
C GLU A 279 -48.83 86.79 8.27
N ASP A 280 -48.79 87.85 7.46
CA ASP A 280 -49.72 88.97 7.56
C ASP A 280 -51.13 88.54 7.13
N VAL A 281 -51.27 87.74 6.07
CA VAL A 281 -52.55 87.12 5.67
C VAL A 281 -53.05 86.13 6.71
N TYR A 282 -52.17 85.36 7.35
CA TYR A 282 -52.56 84.46 8.44
C TYR A 282 -53.00 85.23 9.68
N LYS A 283 -52.32 86.31 10.06
CA LYS A 283 -52.74 87.20 11.16
C LYS A 283 -54.05 87.90 10.88
N GLU A 284 -54.31 88.29 9.64
CA GLU A 284 -55.58 88.91 9.24
C GLU A 284 -56.72 87.88 9.19
N LYS A 285 -56.44 86.65 8.73
CA LYS A 285 -57.36 85.52 8.84
C LYS A 285 -57.67 85.18 10.30
N GLU A 286 -56.68 85.21 11.18
CA GLU A 286 -56.86 84.96 12.61
C GLU A 286 -57.72 86.06 13.26
N ARG A 287 -57.45 87.33 12.94
CA ARG A 287 -58.30 88.46 13.35
C ARG A 287 -59.74 88.32 12.87
N LEU A 288 -59.95 87.94 11.61
CA LEU A 288 -61.30 87.73 11.07
C LEU A 288 -61.98 86.50 11.66
N GLN A 289 -61.25 85.44 11.98
CA GLN A 289 -61.80 84.28 12.71
C GLN A 289 -62.15 84.63 14.16
N ASP A 290 -61.37 85.49 14.82
CA ASP A 290 -61.67 85.98 16.16
C ASP A 290 -62.87 86.94 16.17
N ASP A 291 -63.05 87.74 15.12
CA ASP A 291 -64.22 88.60 14.95
C ASP A 291 -65.48 87.80 14.53
N ILE A 292 -65.33 86.72 13.76
CA ILE A 292 -66.40 85.75 13.49
C ILE A 292 -66.80 85.04 14.80
N LYS A 293 -65.84 84.56 15.60
CA LYS A 293 -66.11 83.95 16.91
C LYS A 293 -66.72 84.94 17.90
N ARG A 294 -66.32 86.22 17.86
CA ARG A 294 -66.96 87.29 18.67
C ARG A 294 -68.40 87.54 18.23
N ASN A 295 -68.69 87.49 16.93
CA ASN A 295 -70.06 87.63 16.41
C ASN A 295 -70.92 86.37 16.63
N GLU A 296 -70.35 85.17 16.56
CA GLU A 296 -71.02 83.92 16.93
C GLU A 296 -71.37 83.88 18.42
N ASN A 297 -70.49 84.43 19.28
CA ASN A 297 -70.75 84.58 20.72
C ASN A 297 -71.74 85.71 21.06
N LEU A 298 -71.90 86.72 20.19
CA LEU A 298 -72.90 87.79 20.35
C LEU A 298 -74.28 87.40 19.78
N MET A 299 -74.39 86.31 19.01
CA MET A 299 -75.64 85.79 18.42
C MET A 299 -76.27 84.64 19.21
N LEU A 300 -75.69 84.20 20.33
CA LEU A 300 -76.27 83.19 21.23
C LEU A 300 -76.70 83.82 22.55
N GLY A 301 -77.67 84.73 22.45
CA GLY A 301 -78.47 85.18 23.59
C GLY A 301 -79.57 84.17 23.90
N GLY A 302 -79.30 83.29 24.86
CA GLY A 302 -80.28 82.39 25.50
C GLY A 302 -79.96 80.91 25.26
N GLU A 303 -79.64 80.19 26.34
CA GLU A 303 -79.36 78.73 26.42
C GLU A 303 -77.90 78.29 26.10
N MET A 304 -76.93 78.76 26.90
CA MET A 304 -75.49 78.61 26.62
C MET A 304 -74.71 77.53 27.42
N ASN A 305 -75.36 76.73 28.27
CA ASN A 305 -74.67 75.69 29.05
C ASN A 305 -74.69 74.30 28.37
N GLU A 306 -75.81 73.91 27.75
CA GLU A 306 -75.89 72.61 27.04
C GLU A 306 -75.03 72.60 25.76
N ILE A 307 -74.93 73.73 25.06
CA ILE A 307 -74.09 73.85 23.86
C ILE A 307 -72.60 73.75 24.22
N HIS A 308 -72.17 74.28 25.37
CA HIS A 308 -70.77 74.16 25.81
C HIS A 308 -70.40 72.73 26.19
N GLU A 309 -71.31 71.98 26.83
CA GLU A 309 -71.08 70.55 27.10
C GLU A 309 -71.05 69.73 25.81
N MET A 310 -71.99 69.95 24.90
CA MET A 310 -71.99 69.28 23.60
C MET A 310 -70.73 69.60 22.77
N THR A 311 -70.24 70.85 22.80
CA THR A 311 -69.02 71.23 22.07
C THR A 311 -67.78 70.54 22.64
N ARG A 312 -67.65 70.45 23.98
CA ARG A 312 -66.56 69.71 24.63
C ARG A 312 -66.60 68.22 24.31
N GLU A 313 -67.79 67.65 24.25
CA GLU A 313 -67.95 66.23 23.89
C GLU A 313 -67.62 65.97 22.41
N ILE A 314 -68.00 66.89 21.51
CA ILE A 314 -67.59 66.84 20.10
C ILE A 314 -66.07 66.90 19.96
N ASP A 315 -65.39 67.77 20.70
CA ASP A 315 -63.92 67.88 20.63
C ASP A 315 -63.22 66.65 21.20
N ARG A 316 -63.76 66.04 22.26
CA ARG A 316 -63.29 64.74 22.77
C ARG A 316 -63.47 63.63 21.74
N LEU A 317 -64.63 63.55 21.10
CA LEU A 317 -64.91 62.55 20.08
C LEU A 317 -64.02 62.74 18.85
N LYS A 318 -63.70 63.97 18.45
CA LYS A 318 -62.74 64.25 17.37
C LYS A 318 -61.33 63.77 17.72
N LEU A 319 -60.83 64.11 18.91
CA LEU A 319 -59.51 63.65 19.36
C LEU A 319 -59.43 62.11 19.44
N TYR A 320 -60.51 61.47 19.89
CA TYR A 320 -60.61 60.02 19.90
C TYR A 320 -60.61 59.43 18.49
N ASN A 321 -61.35 60.03 17.55
CA ASN A 321 -61.40 59.59 16.16
C ASN A 321 -60.05 59.78 15.45
N ASP A 322 -59.33 60.87 15.72
CA ASP A 322 -57.98 61.09 15.19
C ASP A 322 -56.98 60.06 15.75
N SER A 323 -57.12 59.66 17.01
CA SER A 323 -56.33 58.57 17.60
C SER A 323 -56.62 57.24 16.90
N LEU A 324 -57.90 56.90 16.70
CA LEU A 324 -58.31 55.69 15.99
C LEU A 324 -57.83 55.68 14.53
N GLN A 325 -57.86 56.83 13.84
CA GLN A 325 -57.37 56.93 12.47
C GLN A 325 -55.84 56.70 12.39
N LYS A 326 -55.06 57.22 13.36
CA LYS A 326 -53.62 56.94 13.44
C LYS A 326 -53.34 55.46 13.70
N GLU A 327 -54.13 54.81 14.56
CA GLU A 327 -54.03 53.37 14.79
C GLU A 327 -54.37 52.57 13.53
N LEU A 328 -55.41 52.98 12.78
CA LEU A 328 -55.79 52.37 11.51
C LEU A 328 -54.69 52.50 10.46
N ASP A 329 -54.09 53.69 10.30
CA ASP A 329 -53.01 53.94 9.34
C ASP A 329 -51.75 53.13 9.71
N SER A 330 -51.43 53.04 11.00
CA SER A 330 -50.34 52.19 11.52
C SER A 330 -50.59 50.70 11.22
N ALA A 331 -51.81 50.21 11.47
CA ALA A 331 -52.20 48.84 11.17
C ALA A 331 -52.13 48.54 9.66
N GLN A 332 -52.53 49.47 8.80
CA GLN A 332 -52.41 49.33 7.34
C GLN A 332 -50.94 49.32 6.88
N GLY A 333 -50.09 50.16 7.47
CA GLY A 333 -48.64 50.14 7.23
C GLY A 333 -47.99 48.81 7.60
N ASN A 334 -48.37 48.25 8.76
CA ASN A 334 -47.93 46.93 9.20
C ASN A 334 -48.41 45.82 8.26
N PHE A 335 -49.68 45.87 7.82
CA PHE A 335 -50.23 44.89 6.88
C PHE A 335 -49.46 44.89 5.55
N LYS A 336 -49.16 46.06 4.99
CA LYS A 336 -48.38 46.20 3.75
C LYS A 336 -46.96 45.66 3.91
N THR A 337 -46.35 45.90 5.07
CA THR A 337 -45.02 45.36 5.41
C THR A 337 -45.03 43.84 5.48
N CYS A 338 -46.03 43.25 6.14
CA CYS A 338 -46.24 41.79 6.18
C CYS A 338 -46.49 41.21 4.77
N GLN A 339 -47.26 41.90 3.93
CA GLN A 339 -47.52 41.46 2.56
C GLN A 339 -46.24 41.46 1.70
N ASN A 340 -45.39 42.48 1.85
CA ASN A 340 -44.09 42.54 1.18
C ASN A 340 -43.14 41.43 1.68
N ALA A 341 -43.13 41.15 2.98
CA ALA A 341 -42.35 40.04 3.54
C ALA A 341 -42.84 38.68 2.99
N LEU A 342 -44.16 38.49 2.85
CA LEU A 342 -44.75 37.27 2.30
C LEU A 342 -44.41 37.06 0.82
N THR A 343 -44.38 38.12 0.02
CA THR A 343 -44.00 38.01 -1.40
C THR A 343 -42.51 37.71 -1.57
N LYS A 344 -41.65 38.34 -0.76
CA LYS A 344 -40.21 38.05 -0.72
C LYS A 344 -39.93 36.59 -0.35
N THR A 345 -40.54 36.08 0.74
CA THR A 345 -40.39 34.68 1.17
C THR A 345 -40.90 33.68 0.12
N LYS A 346 -41.99 33.98 -0.59
CA LYS A 346 -42.45 33.14 -1.72
C LYS A 346 -41.44 33.12 -2.89
N HIS A 347 -40.80 34.24 -3.18
CA HIS A 347 -39.76 34.30 -4.21
C HIS A 347 -38.52 33.50 -3.79
N ASP A 348 -38.07 33.68 -2.54
CA ASP A 348 -36.94 32.93 -1.99
C ASP A 348 -37.21 31.41 -2.00
N LEU A 349 -38.43 31.00 -1.65
CA LEU A 349 -38.83 29.58 -1.72
C LEU A 349 -38.74 29.04 -3.15
N ARG A 350 -39.19 29.80 -4.16
CA ARG A 350 -39.07 29.39 -5.57
C ARG A 350 -37.61 29.24 -5.99
N ASN A 351 -36.76 30.22 -5.66
CA ASN A 351 -35.33 30.18 -5.97
C ASN A 351 -34.66 28.96 -5.31
N MET A 352 -35.01 28.65 -4.06
CA MET A 352 -34.51 27.46 -3.35
C MET A 352 -35.01 26.16 -3.98
N THR A 353 -36.26 26.10 -4.45
CA THR A 353 -36.77 24.92 -5.16
C THR A 353 -36.11 24.69 -6.52
N GLU A 354 -35.81 25.75 -7.27
CA GLU A 354 -35.06 25.65 -8.53
C GLU A 354 -33.61 25.27 -8.28
N ALA A 355 -32.96 25.85 -7.27
CA ALA A 355 -31.61 25.45 -6.86
C ALA A 355 -31.56 23.97 -6.45
N LYS A 356 -32.55 23.48 -5.70
CA LYS A 356 -32.68 22.06 -5.35
C LYS A 356 -32.83 21.19 -6.61
N LYS A 357 -33.69 21.57 -7.56
CA LYS A 357 -33.91 20.84 -8.82
C LYS A 357 -32.64 20.80 -9.69
N ASN A 358 -31.92 21.92 -9.77
CA ASN A 358 -30.65 22.02 -10.49
C ASN A 358 -29.58 21.13 -9.83
N LEU A 359 -29.48 21.17 -8.50
CA LEU A 359 -28.60 20.29 -7.73
C LEU A 359 -28.94 18.81 -7.95
N GLU A 360 -30.22 18.44 -7.89
CA GLU A 360 -30.66 17.06 -8.16
C GLU A 360 -30.33 16.61 -9.59
N SER A 361 -30.58 17.47 -10.59
CA SER A 361 -30.33 17.15 -12.00
C SER A 361 -28.84 16.97 -12.33
N TRP A 362 -27.95 17.68 -11.63
CA TRP A 362 -26.51 17.67 -11.92
C TRP A 362 -25.72 16.73 -10.99
N LEU A 363 -26.02 16.71 -9.69
CA LEU A 363 -25.31 15.89 -8.71
C LEU A 363 -25.70 14.42 -8.78
N LYS A 364 -27.00 14.08 -8.96
CA LYS A 364 -27.42 12.67 -8.98
C LYS A 364 -26.76 11.86 -10.11
N PRO A 365 -26.71 12.35 -11.37
CA PRO A 365 -26.02 11.62 -12.44
C PRO A 365 -24.52 11.47 -12.18
N LYS A 366 -23.85 12.55 -11.73
CA LYS A 366 -22.41 12.51 -11.41
C LYS A 366 -22.10 11.57 -10.26
N LEU A 367 -22.95 11.49 -9.25
CA LEU A 367 -22.81 10.56 -8.14
C LEU A 367 -22.96 9.10 -8.62
N LYS A 368 -23.95 8.84 -9.51
CA LYS A 368 -24.16 7.52 -10.10
C LYS A 368 -22.96 7.08 -10.96
N GLU A 369 -22.42 8.00 -11.75
CA GLU A 369 -21.23 7.75 -12.57
C GLU A 369 -19.97 7.53 -11.71
N THR A 370 -19.76 8.36 -10.68
CA THR A 370 -18.65 8.18 -9.72
C THR A 370 -18.76 6.83 -9.00
N LYS A 371 -19.98 6.43 -8.61
CA LYS A 371 -20.24 5.12 -8.00
C LYS A 371 -19.90 3.98 -8.96
N ARG A 372 -20.24 4.10 -10.25
CA ARG A 372 -19.87 3.11 -11.27
C ARG A 372 -18.35 2.99 -11.36
N TYR A 373 -17.63 4.11 -11.50
CA TYR A 373 -16.18 4.09 -11.59
C TYR A 373 -15.50 3.53 -10.35
N GLN A 374 -16.00 3.83 -9.14
CA GLN A 374 -15.46 3.24 -7.93
C GLN A 374 -15.69 1.73 -7.84
N LYS A 375 -16.84 1.22 -8.31
CA LYS A 375 -17.09 -0.23 -8.40
C LYS A 375 -16.17 -0.93 -9.40
N GLU A 376 -15.99 -0.34 -10.58
CA GLU A 376 -15.05 -0.85 -11.59
C GLU A 376 -13.60 -0.87 -11.03
N LEU A 377 -13.19 0.20 -10.36
CA LEU A 377 -11.87 0.28 -9.72
C LEU A 377 -11.70 -0.77 -8.61
N ALA A 378 -12.72 -0.97 -7.77
CA ALA A 378 -12.71 -1.99 -6.73
C ALA A 378 -12.58 -3.40 -7.32
N ALA A 379 -13.32 -3.70 -8.39
CA ALA A 379 -13.26 -4.98 -9.07
C ALA A 379 -11.87 -5.23 -9.70
N GLU A 380 -11.28 -4.23 -10.35
CA GLU A 380 -9.92 -4.35 -10.90
C GLU A 380 -8.86 -4.49 -9.80
N LEU A 381 -8.95 -3.73 -8.71
CA LEU A 381 -8.05 -3.89 -7.56
C LEU A 381 -8.17 -5.27 -6.92
N PHE A 382 -9.38 -5.83 -6.87
CA PHE A 382 -9.61 -7.19 -6.38
C PHE A 382 -8.95 -8.25 -7.27
N LYS A 383 -9.02 -8.11 -8.61
CA LYS A 383 -8.28 -8.98 -9.53
C LYS A 383 -6.78 -8.87 -9.32
N ILE A 384 -6.25 -7.64 -9.25
CA ILE A 384 -4.82 -7.42 -9.00
C ILE A 384 -4.39 -8.03 -7.65
N ARG A 385 -5.25 -7.95 -6.63
CA ARG A 385 -5.02 -8.61 -5.34
C ARG A 385 -4.95 -10.13 -5.48
N GLN A 386 -5.86 -10.75 -6.23
CA GLN A 386 -5.82 -12.20 -6.48
C GLN A 386 -4.53 -12.61 -7.20
N ASP A 387 -4.12 -11.85 -8.23
CA ASP A 387 -2.85 -12.07 -8.93
C ASP A 387 -1.65 -11.88 -7.99
N ALA A 388 -1.70 -10.88 -7.10
CA ALA A 388 -0.68 -10.63 -6.09
C ALA A 388 -0.58 -11.77 -5.06
N GLU A 389 -1.69 -12.40 -4.69
CA GLU A 389 -1.73 -13.55 -3.79
C GLU A 389 -1.17 -14.82 -4.46
N LEU A 390 -1.19 -14.90 -5.79
CA LEU A 390 -0.59 -15.99 -6.57
C LEU A 390 0.94 -15.87 -6.67
N LEU A 391 1.50 -14.65 -6.66
CA LEU A 391 2.95 -14.44 -6.81
C LEU A 391 3.81 -15.26 -5.82
N PRO A 392 3.51 -15.31 -4.50
CA PRO A 392 4.26 -16.15 -3.57
C PRO A 392 4.27 -17.64 -3.93
N SER A 393 3.17 -18.17 -4.44
CA SER A 393 3.11 -19.59 -4.83
C SER A 393 3.93 -19.83 -6.10
N MET A 394 3.87 -18.91 -7.07
CA MET A 394 4.71 -18.95 -8.28
C MET A 394 6.19 -18.87 -7.94
N PHE A 395 6.61 -17.96 -7.05
CA PHE A 395 8.02 -17.87 -6.63
C PHE A 395 8.49 -19.12 -5.88
N ARG A 396 7.62 -19.76 -5.08
CA ARG A 396 7.96 -21.05 -4.44
C ARG A 396 8.10 -22.17 -5.47
N ALA A 397 7.19 -22.24 -6.44
CA ALA A 397 7.24 -23.22 -7.52
C ALA A 397 8.49 -23.01 -8.40
N GLU A 398 8.83 -21.75 -8.71
CA GLU A 398 10.06 -21.41 -9.45
C GLU A 398 11.32 -21.78 -8.64
N ALA A 399 11.35 -21.50 -7.34
CA ALA A 399 12.48 -21.88 -6.49
C ALA A 399 12.64 -23.41 -6.42
N GLN A 400 11.54 -24.16 -6.31
CA GLN A 400 11.55 -25.63 -6.40
C GLN A 400 12.07 -26.10 -7.75
N PHE A 401 11.59 -25.50 -8.84
CA PHE A 401 12.04 -25.82 -10.19
C PHE A 401 13.53 -25.53 -10.38
N ARG A 402 14.05 -24.40 -9.89
CA ARG A 402 15.49 -24.07 -9.93
C ARG A 402 16.32 -25.08 -9.14
N ASN A 403 15.85 -25.50 -7.97
CA ASN A 403 16.52 -26.54 -7.19
C ASN A 403 16.51 -27.89 -7.92
N GLN A 404 15.40 -28.26 -8.56
CA GLN A 404 15.31 -29.46 -9.37
C GLN A 404 16.27 -29.41 -10.56
N CYS A 405 16.30 -28.30 -11.32
CA CYS A 405 17.26 -28.14 -12.41
C CYS A 405 18.71 -28.19 -11.95
N LYS A 406 19.00 -27.70 -10.74
CA LYS A 406 20.34 -27.78 -10.15
C LYS A 406 20.69 -29.24 -9.82
N GLN A 407 19.77 -29.99 -9.22
CA GLN A 407 19.96 -31.43 -8.95
C GLN A 407 20.11 -32.22 -10.25
N ASP A 408 19.25 -31.99 -11.24
CA ASP A 408 19.34 -32.66 -12.55
C ASP A 408 20.67 -32.38 -13.25
N LYS A 409 21.21 -31.16 -13.08
CA LYS A 409 22.53 -30.79 -13.57
C LYS A 409 23.65 -31.52 -12.82
N GLU A 410 23.60 -31.54 -11.49
CA GLU A 410 24.58 -32.26 -10.66
C GLU A 410 24.57 -33.77 -11.00
N ASP A 411 23.39 -34.37 -11.16
CA ASP A 411 23.23 -35.78 -11.57
C ASP A 411 23.76 -36.04 -12.98
N ALA A 412 23.56 -35.10 -13.92
CA ALA A 412 24.11 -35.19 -15.27
C ALA A 412 25.64 -35.07 -15.26
N GLU A 413 26.21 -34.19 -14.42
CA GLU A 413 27.66 -34.07 -14.23
C GLU A 413 28.26 -35.36 -13.65
N ILE A 414 27.60 -35.97 -12.65
CA ILE A 414 28.03 -37.27 -12.09
C ILE A 414 27.99 -38.37 -13.17
N LYS A 415 26.89 -38.50 -13.92
CA LYS A 415 26.78 -39.48 -15.01
C LYS A 415 27.81 -39.25 -16.11
N MET A 416 28.14 -37.99 -16.41
CA MET A 416 29.18 -37.64 -17.37
C MET A 416 30.55 -38.09 -16.85
N ILE A 417 30.87 -37.83 -15.57
CA ILE A 417 32.12 -38.29 -14.96
C ILE A 417 32.23 -39.81 -15.03
N ASP A 418 31.20 -40.54 -14.62
CA ASP A 418 31.16 -42.01 -14.72
C ASP A 418 31.34 -42.52 -16.16
N ALA A 419 30.70 -41.86 -17.13
CA ALA A 419 30.85 -42.19 -18.55
C ALA A 419 32.28 -41.91 -19.06
N THR A 420 32.92 -40.82 -18.61
CA THR A 420 34.31 -40.52 -18.96
C THR A 420 35.30 -41.50 -18.34
N GLU A 421 35.07 -41.93 -17.09
CA GLU A 421 35.91 -42.94 -16.43
C GLU A 421 35.79 -44.32 -17.10
N THR A 422 34.57 -44.72 -17.45
CA THR A 422 34.33 -45.97 -18.18
C THR A 422 34.92 -45.93 -19.59
N ALA A 423 34.80 -44.80 -20.30
CA ALA A 423 35.46 -44.61 -21.59
C ALA A 423 36.99 -44.69 -21.48
N ALA A 424 37.59 -44.09 -20.45
CA ALA A 424 39.03 -44.17 -20.20
C ALA A 424 39.49 -45.61 -19.93
N LYS A 425 38.71 -46.39 -19.15
CA LYS A 425 38.97 -47.83 -18.93
C LYS A 425 38.92 -48.62 -20.23
N LEU A 426 37.89 -48.42 -21.05
CA LEU A 426 37.77 -49.09 -22.35
C LEU A 426 38.87 -48.69 -23.33
N GLU A 427 39.35 -47.44 -23.29
CA GLU A 427 40.48 -47.01 -24.12
C GLU A 427 41.79 -47.69 -23.70
N LEU A 428 42.00 -47.87 -22.39
CA LEU A 428 43.13 -48.64 -21.85
C LEU A 428 43.04 -50.11 -22.31
N GLU A 429 41.89 -50.75 -22.14
CA GLU A 429 41.66 -52.13 -22.62
C GLU A 429 41.89 -52.26 -24.13
N LYS A 430 41.44 -51.28 -24.92
CA LYS A 430 41.68 -51.24 -26.37
C LYS A 430 43.18 -51.15 -26.70
N LYS A 431 43.96 -50.36 -25.94
CA LYS A 431 45.42 -50.28 -26.11
C LYS A 431 46.09 -51.60 -25.75
N ASP A 432 45.69 -52.23 -24.65
CA ASP A 432 46.21 -53.53 -24.23
C ASP A 432 45.90 -54.62 -25.26
N LEU A 433 44.65 -54.67 -25.76
CA LEU A 433 44.26 -55.59 -26.83
C LEU A 433 45.02 -55.32 -28.13
N LYS A 434 45.29 -54.05 -28.47
CA LYS A 434 46.09 -53.70 -29.64
C LYS A 434 47.54 -54.17 -29.48
N HIS A 435 48.15 -53.97 -28.32
CA HIS A 435 49.50 -54.47 -28.03
C HIS A 435 49.57 -55.99 -28.07
N GLU A 436 48.56 -56.68 -27.53
CA GLU A 436 48.48 -58.14 -27.59
C GLU A 436 48.27 -58.63 -29.04
N LEU A 437 47.50 -57.91 -29.85
CA LEU A 437 47.35 -58.19 -31.28
C LEU A 437 48.66 -57.99 -32.03
N GLU A 438 49.36 -56.85 -31.86
CA GLU A 438 50.68 -56.59 -32.45
C GLU A 438 51.72 -57.63 -32.01
N ARG A 439 51.66 -58.08 -30.75
CA ARG A 439 52.50 -59.16 -30.24
C ARG A 439 52.18 -60.48 -30.95
N LYS A 440 50.91 -60.82 -31.12
CA LYS A 440 50.49 -62.03 -31.85
C LYS A 440 50.84 -61.97 -33.33
N GLU A 441 50.72 -60.82 -33.99
CA GLU A 441 51.16 -60.60 -35.36
C GLU A 441 52.67 -60.77 -35.50
N ARG A 442 53.47 -60.21 -34.58
CA ARG A 442 54.91 -60.42 -34.54
C ARG A 442 55.27 -61.89 -34.37
N LEU A 443 54.61 -62.60 -33.45
CA LEU A 443 54.80 -64.04 -33.26
C LEU A 443 54.41 -64.84 -34.51
N ALA A 444 53.31 -64.46 -35.18
CA ALA A 444 52.87 -65.09 -36.42
C ALA A 444 53.88 -64.86 -37.55
N LEU A 445 54.39 -63.64 -37.72
CA LEU A 445 55.44 -63.32 -38.68
C LEU A 445 56.74 -64.08 -38.39
N GLN A 446 57.15 -64.18 -37.13
CA GLN A 446 58.29 -64.98 -36.72
C GLN A 446 58.08 -66.47 -37.02
N ALA A 447 56.88 -67.01 -36.75
CA ALA A 447 56.55 -68.38 -37.07
C ALA A 447 56.54 -68.64 -38.59
N ILE A 448 56.05 -67.69 -39.39
CA ILE A 448 56.11 -67.77 -40.86
C ILE A 448 57.57 -67.73 -41.35
N ALA A 449 58.39 -66.83 -40.80
CA ALA A 449 59.81 -66.72 -41.15
C ALA A 449 60.58 -67.99 -40.76
N ALA A 450 60.35 -68.52 -39.55
CA ALA A 450 60.93 -69.79 -39.10
C ALA A 450 60.48 -70.96 -39.99
N ARG A 451 59.19 -71.02 -40.36
CA ARG A 451 58.67 -72.02 -41.30
C ARG A 451 59.29 -71.90 -42.68
N SER A 452 59.49 -70.67 -43.19
CA SER A 452 60.18 -70.45 -44.47
C SER A 452 61.61 -70.92 -44.40
N SER A 453 62.35 -70.52 -43.36
CA SER A 453 63.73 -70.97 -43.11
C SER A 453 63.84 -72.49 -43.00
N MET A 454 62.92 -73.15 -42.27
CA MET A 454 62.85 -74.61 -42.20
C MET A 454 62.53 -75.25 -43.56
N LYS A 455 61.64 -74.64 -44.36
CA LYS A 455 61.33 -75.13 -45.71
C LYS A 455 62.53 -75.01 -46.63
N ASP A 456 63.28 -73.91 -46.55
CA ASP A 456 64.49 -73.68 -47.34
C ASP A 456 65.58 -74.69 -46.94
N SER A 457 65.79 -74.89 -45.63
CA SER A 457 66.71 -75.91 -45.10
C SER A 457 66.29 -77.35 -45.49
N LEU A 458 64.99 -77.65 -45.49
CA LEU A 458 64.48 -78.93 -45.96
C LEU A 458 64.69 -79.10 -47.47
N ALA A 459 64.46 -78.05 -48.27
CA ALA A 459 64.68 -78.08 -49.71
C ALA A 459 66.17 -78.27 -50.05
N GLU A 460 67.07 -77.63 -49.30
CA GLU A 460 68.51 -77.81 -49.40
C GLU A 460 68.92 -79.25 -49.02
N SER A 461 68.45 -79.75 -47.87
CA SER A 461 68.69 -81.13 -47.45
C SER A 461 68.14 -82.14 -48.47
N THR A 462 67.01 -81.85 -49.11
CA THR A 462 66.43 -82.70 -50.16
C THR A 462 67.28 -82.69 -51.44
N ARG A 463 67.87 -81.53 -51.82
CA ARG A 463 68.82 -81.45 -52.92
C ARG A 463 70.09 -82.23 -52.63
N ASP A 464 70.62 -82.10 -51.41
CA ASP A 464 71.83 -82.81 -50.98
C ASP A 464 71.59 -84.32 -50.94
N LEU A 465 70.44 -84.76 -50.43
CA LEU A 465 70.04 -86.16 -50.46
C LEU A 465 69.98 -86.69 -51.90
N LYS A 466 69.39 -85.92 -52.82
CA LYS A 466 69.30 -86.31 -54.24
C LYS A 466 70.68 -86.42 -54.88
N LYS A 467 71.57 -85.46 -54.61
CA LYS A 467 72.95 -85.49 -55.09
C LYS A 467 73.70 -86.71 -54.56
N SER A 468 73.58 -86.99 -53.27
CA SER A 468 74.17 -88.19 -52.64
C SER A 468 73.60 -89.49 -53.22
N MET A 469 72.30 -89.55 -53.53
CA MET A 469 71.71 -90.70 -54.24
C MET A 469 72.25 -90.88 -55.65
N ASP A 470 72.46 -89.80 -56.40
CA ASP A 470 73.04 -89.86 -57.75
C ASP A 470 74.52 -90.28 -57.69
N ASP A 471 75.28 -89.79 -56.70
CA ASP A 471 76.66 -90.21 -56.44
C ASP A 471 76.73 -91.70 -56.04
N MET A 472 75.77 -92.18 -55.23
CA MET A 472 75.64 -93.60 -54.86
C MET A 472 75.43 -94.48 -56.09
N LYS A 473 74.56 -94.07 -57.02
CA LYS A 473 74.33 -94.80 -58.27
C LYS A 473 75.58 -94.86 -59.14
N SER A 474 76.31 -93.74 -59.25
CA SER A 474 77.58 -93.71 -59.98
C SER A 474 78.60 -94.68 -59.37
N MET A 475 78.71 -94.71 -58.05
CA MET A 475 79.57 -95.66 -57.33
C MET A 475 79.14 -97.12 -57.52
N GLU A 476 77.84 -97.40 -57.53
CA GLU A 476 77.32 -98.74 -57.82
C GLU A 476 77.70 -99.21 -59.23
N GLU A 477 77.66 -98.32 -60.23
CA GLU A 477 78.10 -98.61 -61.60
C GLU A 477 79.62 -98.86 -61.68
N GLU A 478 80.43 -98.08 -60.96
CA GLU A 478 81.88 -98.29 -60.90
C GLU A 478 82.23 -99.62 -60.22
N VAL A 479 81.57 -99.96 -59.11
CA VAL A 479 81.74 -101.24 -58.42
C VAL A 479 81.36 -102.40 -59.35
N LYS A 480 80.32 -102.24 -60.18
CA LYS A 480 79.92 -103.25 -61.15
C LYS A 480 81.00 -103.45 -62.24
N LYS A 481 81.54 -102.37 -62.80
CA LYS A 481 82.65 -102.44 -63.77
C LYS A 481 83.89 -103.10 -63.17
N ALA A 482 84.26 -102.72 -61.95
CA ALA A 482 85.42 -103.32 -61.26
C ALA A 482 85.24 -104.82 -61.00
N LYS A 483 84.00 -105.28 -60.72
CA LYS A 483 83.66 -106.71 -60.61
C LYS A 483 83.83 -107.45 -61.94
N GLU A 484 83.34 -106.86 -63.03
CA GLU A 484 83.49 -107.44 -64.38
C GLU A 484 84.98 -107.54 -64.78
N GLU A 485 85.79 -106.54 -64.46
CA GLU A 485 87.24 -106.57 -64.68
C GLU A 485 87.95 -107.63 -63.84
N THR A 486 87.61 -107.75 -62.54
CA THR A 486 88.21 -108.80 -61.68
C THR A 486 87.86 -110.19 -62.18
N GLU A 487 86.63 -110.41 -62.67
CA GLU A 487 86.20 -111.67 -63.24
C GLU A 487 86.94 -111.99 -64.55
N TYR A 488 87.17 -110.99 -65.41
CA TYR A 488 87.99 -111.10 -66.61
C TYR A 488 89.44 -111.51 -66.29
N TYR A 489 90.09 -110.83 -65.33
CA TYR A 489 91.47 -111.15 -64.93
C TYR A 489 91.59 -112.52 -64.26
N LYS A 490 90.59 -112.92 -63.46
CA LYS A 490 90.54 -114.25 -62.86
C LYS A 490 90.50 -115.36 -63.92
N LYS A 491 89.67 -115.19 -64.95
CA LYS A 491 89.58 -116.14 -66.06
C LYS A 491 90.91 -116.28 -66.81
N ARG A 492 91.60 -115.15 -67.05
CA ARG A 492 92.91 -115.14 -67.71
C ARG A 492 94.01 -115.77 -66.85
N TYR A 493 93.95 -115.58 -65.53
CA TYR A 493 94.83 -116.27 -64.59
C TYR A 493 94.63 -117.79 -64.63
N ASP A 494 93.38 -118.26 -64.62
CA ASP A 494 93.06 -119.70 -64.68
C ASP A 494 93.54 -120.34 -65.99
N GLU A 495 93.40 -119.64 -67.13
CA GLU A 495 93.93 -120.08 -68.42
C GLU A 495 95.47 -120.20 -68.42
N MET A 496 96.17 -119.20 -67.87
CA MET A 496 97.62 -119.25 -67.71
C MET A 496 98.06 -120.35 -66.75
N PHE A 497 97.37 -120.51 -65.63
CA PHE A 497 97.67 -121.55 -64.64
C PHE A 497 97.53 -122.95 -65.24
N ASN A 498 96.46 -123.19 -66.01
CA ASN A 498 96.27 -124.46 -66.72
C ASN A 498 97.36 -124.71 -67.77
N SER A 499 97.80 -123.69 -68.50
CA SER A 499 98.91 -123.79 -69.45
C SER A 499 100.24 -124.13 -68.77
N VAL A 500 100.56 -123.45 -67.66
CA VAL A 500 101.78 -123.69 -66.88
C VAL A 500 101.74 -125.08 -66.23
N SER A 501 100.60 -125.50 -65.70
CA SER A 501 100.41 -126.84 -65.12
C SER A 501 100.63 -127.94 -66.17
N GLY A 502 100.14 -127.75 -67.40
CA GLY A 502 100.39 -128.65 -68.52
C GLY A 502 101.88 -128.72 -68.92
N LEU A 503 102.57 -127.57 -68.93
CA LEU A 503 104.02 -127.52 -69.20
C LEU A 503 104.83 -128.20 -68.10
N ASN A 504 104.49 -128.01 -66.83
CA ASN A 504 105.17 -128.67 -65.71
C ASN A 504 105.02 -130.20 -65.77
N LYS A 505 103.83 -130.70 -66.12
CA LYS A 505 103.62 -132.13 -66.35
C LYS A 505 104.51 -132.68 -67.47
N ARG A 506 104.67 -131.90 -68.54
CA ARG A 506 105.57 -132.23 -69.66
C ARG A 506 107.04 -132.22 -69.24
N ILE A 507 107.43 -131.31 -68.36
CA ILE A 507 108.78 -131.27 -67.78
C ILE A 507 109.03 -132.51 -66.92
N GLU A 508 108.08 -132.90 -66.06
CA GLU A 508 108.19 -134.13 -65.25
C GLU A 508 108.33 -135.38 -66.12
N GLU A 509 107.53 -135.52 -67.20
CA GLU A 509 107.67 -136.61 -68.18
C GLU A 509 109.09 -136.64 -68.81
N LEU A 510 109.63 -135.46 -69.16
CA LEU A 510 110.98 -135.35 -69.71
C LEU A 510 112.08 -135.66 -68.68
N GLU A 511 111.87 -135.32 -67.41
CA GLU A 511 112.79 -135.68 -66.33
C GLU A 511 112.78 -137.18 -66.04
N GLU A 512 111.62 -137.84 -66.09
CA GLU A 512 111.53 -139.29 -65.99
C GLU A 512 112.24 -139.98 -67.16
N HIS A 513 112.04 -139.50 -68.39
CA HIS A 513 112.77 -139.99 -69.56
C HIS A 513 114.28 -139.77 -69.43
N LYS A 514 114.71 -138.62 -68.93
CA LYS A 514 116.12 -138.32 -68.65
C LYS A 514 116.71 -139.28 -67.61
N LYS A 515 115.99 -139.55 -66.51
CA LYS A 515 116.40 -140.55 -65.51
C LYS A 515 116.51 -141.95 -66.11
N HIS A 516 115.55 -142.36 -66.94
CA HIS A 516 115.55 -143.67 -67.57
C HIS A 516 116.75 -143.85 -68.53
N LEU A 517 117.08 -142.80 -69.30
CA LEU A 517 118.26 -142.78 -70.18
C LEU A 517 119.58 -142.78 -69.39
N LEU A 518 119.67 -142.00 -68.31
CA LEU A 518 120.84 -142.02 -67.41
C LEU A 518 121.04 -143.40 -66.77
N SER A 519 119.96 -144.11 -66.45
CA SER A 519 120.03 -145.47 -65.92
C SER A 519 120.53 -146.48 -66.96
N LYS A 520 120.09 -146.37 -68.23
CA LYS A 520 120.61 -147.19 -69.34
C LYS A 520 122.07 -146.92 -69.67
N ILE A 521 122.52 -145.68 -69.56
CA ILE A 521 123.93 -145.30 -69.73
C ILE A 521 124.79 -145.89 -68.60
N LYS A 522 124.25 -145.99 -67.38
CA LYS A 522 124.95 -146.67 -66.27
C LYS A 522 125.14 -148.17 -66.47
N GLU A 523 124.25 -148.85 -67.18
CA GLU A 523 124.34 -150.29 -67.43
C GLU A 523 125.30 -150.67 -68.57
N SER A 524 125.68 -149.72 -69.43
CA SER A 524 126.43 -149.98 -70.67
C SER A 524 127.94 -149.72 -70.59
N GLY A 525 128.50 -149.71 -69.38
CA GLY A 525 129.93 -149.98 -69.13
C GLY A 525 130.93 -149.22 -70.01
N ASP A 526 131.24 -147.99 -69.63
CA ASP A 526 132.61 -147.51 -69.82
C ASP A 526 132.97 -146.48 -68.76
N SER A 527 134.20 -146.61 -68.27
CA SER A 527 134.74 -145.88 -67.14
C SER A 527 135.43 -144.61 -67.64
N THR A 528 134.92 -143.44 -67.28
CA THR A 528 135.70 -142.21 -67.02
C THR A 528 134.78 -141.09 -66.53
N GLY A 529 135.23 -140.41 -65.48
CA GLY A 529 134.43 -139.50 -64.67
C GLY A 529 134.01 -138.20 -65.37
N LEU A 530 133.04 -137.53 -64.74
CA LEU A 530 132.75 -136.11 -64.90
C LEU A 530 131.90 -135.62 -63.71
N ASP A 531 132.61 -135.35 -62.62
CA ASP A 531 132.28 -134.23 -61.74
C ASP A 531 132.40 -132.94 -62.57
N TYR A 532 131.30 -132.18 -62.77
CA TYR A 532 131.27 -130.71 -62.74
C TYR A 532 129.91 -130.13 -63.20
N ILE A 533 129.63 -128.90 -62.73
CA ILE A 533 128.51 -127.97 -63.07
C ILE A 533 127.29 -128.13 -62.14
N ILE A 534 127.18 -127.50 -60.95
CA ILE A 534 127.44 -126.11 -60.49
C ILE A 534 126.52 -125.06 -61.13
N LYS A 535 125.60 -124.55 -60.27
CA LYS A 535 125.11 -123.17 -60.06
C LYS A 535 124.75 -122.30 -61.26
N THR A 536 123.53 -121.75 -61.20
CA THR A 536 123.15 -120.33 -60.97
C THR A 536 121.63 -120.23 -61.22
N GLN A 537 120.79 -119.45 -60.55
CA GLN A 537 120.95 -118.07 -60.07
C GLN A 537 119.78 -117.77 -59.10
N LYS A 538 120.09 -117.16 -57.96
CA LYS A 538 119.13 -116.47 -57.09
C LYS A 538 118.81 -115.11 -57.71
N LEU A 539 117.55 -114.68 -57.65
CA LEU A 539 117.16 -113.27 -57.76
C LEU A 539 116.21 -112.95 -56.62
N ASP A 540 116.75 -112.15 -55.70
CA ASP A 540 116.09 -111.49 -54.60
C ASP A 540 115.31 -110.24 -55.09
N ASP A 541 114.36 -109.81 -54.26
CA ASP A 541 113.81 -108.46 -54.09
C ASP A 541 112.90 -107.83 -55.16
N VAL A 542 111.58 -107.89 -54.90
CA VAL A 542 110.68 -106.73 -55.04
C VAL A 542 109.69 -106.70 -53.86
N LYS A 543 109.88 -105.72 -52.96
CA LYS A 543 108.90 -105.24 -51.99
C LYS A 543 108.14 -104.04 -52.55
N GLY A 544 106.87 -103.92 -52.17
CA GLY A 544 106.06 -102.68 -52.21
C GLY A 544 104.64 -102.95 -52.73
N LYS A 545 103.56 -102.43 -52.15
CA LYS A 545 103.31 -101.44 -51.08
C LYS A 545 101.90 -101.71 -50.53
N GLU A 546 101.66 -101.29 -49.30
CA GLU A 546 100.34 -101.25 -48.62
C GLU A 546 99.30 -100.45 -49.39
#